data_AF-A0A3D9ZU58-F1
#
_entry.id   AF-A0A3D9ZU58-F1
#
_cell.length_a   1.000
_cell.length_b   1.000
_cell.length_c   1.000
_cell.angle_alpha   90.00
_cell.angle_beta   90.00
_cell.angle_gamma   90.00
#
_symmetry.space_group_name_H-M   'P 1'
#
loop_
_entity.id
_entity.type
_entity.pdbx_description
1 polymer ?
#
loop_
_entity_poly.entity_id
_entity_poly.type
_entity_poly.pdbx_seq_one_letter_code
_entity_poly.pdbx_strand_id
1 'polypeptide(L)'
;MVGALPLVGRRAEVEFLADALAPVGEPRTVVIVGEAGVGKTRLVEEAIARARAADVKVLTGTCLPLHDNLPFLPVTEALRGIDKSDRHPVPFVVERCPVQVRAELARLIPAWLRR
;
A
#
# COMPACT_ATOMS: atom_id res chain seq x y z
N MET A 1 1.03 19.19 15.83
CA MET A 1 1.06 18.69 14.44
C MET A 1 0.63 19.83 13.54
N VAL A 2 1.50 20.31 12.66
CA VAL A 2 1.10 21.28 11.63
C VAL A 2 0.22 20.52 10.65
N GLY A 3 -1.05 20.92 10.50
CA GLY A 3 -1.95 20.31 9.52
C GLY A 3 -1.37 20.48 8.12
N ALA A 4 -1.37 19.40 7.33
CA ALA A 4 -0.93 19.47 5.95
C ALA A 4 -1.74 20.54 5.21
N LEU A 5 -1.06 21.39 4.43
CA LEU A 5 -1.74 22.39 3.63
C LEU A 5 -2.75 21.71 2.68
N PRO A 6 -3.90 22.37 2.39
CA PRO A 6 -4.87 21.84 1.44
C PRO A 6 -4.21 21.53 0.09
N LEU A 7 -4.51 20.37 -0.50
CA LEU A 7 -4.09 20.08 -1.87
C LEU A 7 -4.88 20.99 -2.82
N VAL A 8 -4.17 21.88 -3.52
CA VAL A 8 -4.77 22.79 -4.49
C VAL A 8 -4.71 22.17 -5.89
N GLY A 9 -5.81 22.23 -6.63
CA GLY A 9 -5.94 21.54 -7.91
C GLY A 9 -5.99 20.02 -7.74
N ARG A 10 -5.76 19.28 -8.83
CA ARG A 10 -5.69 17.80 -8.85
C ARG A 10 -6.97 17.06 -8.48
N ARG A 11 -8.13 17.73 -8.52
CA ARG A 11 -9.42 17.13 -8.14
C ARG A 11 -9.71 15.85 -8.94
N ALA A 12 -9.49 15.88 -10.25
CA ALA A 12 -9.74 14.75 -11.13
C ALA A 12 -8.84 13.55 -10.79
N GLU A 13 -7.55 13.78 -10.52
CA GLU A 13 -6.61 12.72 -10.15
C GLU A 13 -6.94 12.12 -8.79
N VAL A 14 -7.38 12.93 -7.83
CA VAL A 14 -7.81 12.42 -6.52
C VAL A 14 -9.11 11.63 -6.64
N GLU A 15 -10.08 12.09 -7.44
CA GLU A 15 -11.32 11.35 -7.70
C GLU A 15 -11.03 10.01 -8.41
N PHE A 16 -10.12 10.01 -9.39
CA PHE A 16 -9.65 8.79 -10.05
C PHE A 16 -9.01 7.80 -9.07
N LEU A 17 -8.11 8.29 -8.19
CA LEU A 17 -7.48 7.43 -7.20
C LEU A 17 -8.48 6.92 -6.16
N ALA A 18 -9.46 7.72 -5.77
CA ALA A 18 -10.51 7.30 -4.85
C ALA A 18 -11.38 6.18 -5.45
N ASP A 19 -11.74 6.28 -6.74
CA ASP A 19 -12.44 5.21 -7.46
C ASP A 19 -11.57 3.94 -7.55
N ALA A 20 -10.29 4.10 -7.90
CA ALA A 20 -9.37 2.98 -8.01
C ALA A 20 -9.09 2.27 -6.68
N LEU A 21 -9.24 2.96 -5.55
CA LEU A 21 -9.06 2.44 -4.19
C LEU A 21 -10.37 1.97 -3.54
N ALA A 22 -11.49 2.03 -4.26
CA ALA A 22 -12.77 1.58 -3.71
C ALA A 22 -12.69 0.07 -3.33
N PRO A 23 -13.27 -0.34 -2.20
CA PRO A 23 -13.17 -1.71 -1.70
C PRO A 23 -13.97 -2.74 -2.54
N VAL A 24 -14.67 -2.27 -3.57
CA VAL A 24 -15.53 -3.09 -4.43
C VAL A 24 -15.01 -2.98 -5.87
N GLY A 25 -14.84 -4.13 -6.53
CA GLY A 25 -14.38 -4.19 -7.91
C GLY A 25 -13.20 -5.15 -8.10
N GLU A 26 -12.62 -5.10 -9.29
CA GLU A 26 -11.44 -5.90 -9.65
C GLU A 26 -10.15 -5.25 -9.12
N PRO A 27 -9.09 -6.03 -8.84
CA PRO A 27 -7.78 -5.49 -8.48
C PRO A 27 -7.26 -4.53 -9.56
N ARG A 28 -6.83 -3.33 -9.15
CA ARG A 28 -6.26 -2.31 -10.05
C ARG A 28 -4.82 -1.98 -9.68
N THR A 29 -4.04 -1.60 -10.68
CA THR A 29 -2.70 -1.02 -10.50
C THR A 29 -2.67 0.36 -11.14
N VAL A 30 -2.24 1.35 -10.37
CA VAL A 30 -2.11 2.74 -10.84
C VAL A 30 -0.65 3.15 -10.75
N VAL A 31 -0.13 3.72 -11.84
CA VAL A 31 1.23 4.28 -11.91
C VAL A 31 1.12 5.79 -12.04
N ILE A 32 1.72 6.52 -11.12
CA ILE A 32 1.72 7.99 -11.12
C ILE A 32 3.05 8.48 -11.68
N VAL A 33 2.99 9.11 -12.85
CA VAL A 33 4.15 9.66 -13.56
C VAL A 33 4.05 11.19 -13.58
N GLY A 34 5.19 11.86 -13.48
CA GLY A 34 5.26 13.31 -13.56
C GLY A 34 6.61 13.83 -13.10
N GLU A 35 6.84 15.12 -13.32
CA GLU A 35 8.11 15.79 -13.00
C GLU A 35 8.48 15.71 -11.52
N ALA A 36 9.78 15.79 -11.23
CA ALA A 36 10.25 15.92 -9.85
C ALA A 36 9.63 17.17 -9.20
N GLY A 37 9.18 17.07 -7.95
CA GLY A 37 8.56 18.19 -7.25
C GLY A 37 7.10 18.51 -7.62
N VAL A 38 6.51 17.89 -8.66
CA VAL A 38 5.13 18.18 -9.11
C VAL A 38 4.01 17.79 -8.11
N GLY A 39 4.37 17.23 -6.95
CA GLY A 39 3.43 16.86 -5.90
C GLY A 39 2.89 15.43 -5.94
N LYS A 40 3.54 14.48 -6.64
CA LYS A 40 3.12 13.06 -6.70
C LYS A 40 2.91 12.44 -5.32
N THR A 41 3.87 12.62 -4.41
CA THR A 41 3.78 12.11 -3.04
C THR A 41 2.58 12.70 -2.30
N ARG A 42 2.37 14.02 -2.41
CA ARG A 42 1.22 14.69 -1.77
C ARG A 42 -0.13 14.22 -2.32
N LEU A 43 -0.20 13.92 -3.62
CA LEU A 43 -1.37 13.33 -4.26
C LEU A 43 -1.66 11.92 -3.70
N VAL A 44 -0.64 11.07 -3.56
CA VAL A 44 -0.78 9.74 -2.95
C VAL A 44 -1.22 9.84 -1.49
N GLU A 45 -0.62 10.74 -0.71
CA GLU A 45 -1.00 10.98 0.69
C GLU A 45 -2.45 11.42 0.84
N GLU A 46 -2.94 12.28 -0.07
CA GLU A 46 -4.35 12.70 -0.10
C GLU A 46 -5.28 11.51 -0.38
N ALA A 47 -4.96 10.69 -1.38
CA ALA A 47 -5.75 9.50 -1.70
C ALA A 47 -5.75 8.49 -0.54
N ILE A 48 -4.61 8.28 0.12
CA ILE A 48 -4.49 7.42 1.31
C ILE A 48 -5.35 7.95 2.45
N ALA A 49 -5.33 9.26 2.71
CA ALA A 49 -6.14 9.87 3.76
C ALA A 49 -7.63 9.62 3.51
N ARG A 50 -8.10 9.77 2.27
CA ARG A 50 -9.50 9.49 1.89
C ARG A 50 -9.85 8.00 2.00
N ALA A 51 -8.96 7.12 1.54
CA ALA A 51 -9.15 5.68 1.65
C ALA A 51 -9.31 5.26 3.13
N ARG A 52 -8.43 5.75 4.01
CA ARG A 52 -8.51 5.50 5.46
C ARG A 52 -9.81 6.05 6.07
N ALA A 53 -10.24 7.24 5.65
CA ALA A 53 -11.52 7.81 6.09
C ALA A 53 -12.73 6.98 5.64
N ALA A 54 -12.59 6.18 4.58
CA ALA A 54 -13.57 5.23 4.08
C ALA A 54 -13.38 3.79 4.62
N ASP A 55 -12.62 3.61 5.71
CA ASP A 55 -12.31 2.31 6.33
C ASP A 55 -11.57 1.32 5.40
N VAL A 56 -10.86 1.83 4.39
CA VAL A 56 -9.99 1.02 3.54
C VAL A 56 -8.62 0.85 4.22
N LYS A 57 -8.20 -0.41 4.40
CA LYS A 57 -6.86 -0.73 4.90
C LYS A 57 -5.82 -0.32 3.85
N VAL A 58 -4.91 0.56 4.25
CA VAL A 58 -3.78 0.99 3.43
C VAL A 58 -2.48 0.47 4.01
N LEU A 59 -1.71 -0.23 3.18
CA LEU A 59 -0.35 -0.68 3.47
C LEU A 59 0.63 0.11 2.61
N THR A 60 1.76 0.54 3.19
CA THR A 60 2.74 1.41 2.51
C THR A 60 4.14 0.83 2.63
N GLY A 61 4.93 0.93 1.56
CA GLY A 61 6.35 0.60 1.57
C GLY A 61 7.13 1.55 0.68
N THR A 62 8.44 1.64 0.91
CA THR A 62 9.31 2.63 0.26
C THR A 62 10.32 1.97 -0.66
N CYS A 63 10.35 2.41 -1.92
CA CYS A 63 11.43 2.06 -2.83
C CYS A 63 12.66 2.89 -2.50
N LEU A 64 13.72 2.25 -1.99
CA LEU A 64 14.98 2.94 -1.70
C LEU A 64 15.77 3.16 -3.00
N PRO A 65 16.39 4.34 -3.18
CA PRO A 65 17.26 4.62 -4.32
C PRO A 65 18.54 3.78 -4.20
N LEU A 66 18.59 2.67 -4.95
CA LEU A 66 19.70 1.71 -5.06
C LEU A 66 20.22 1.16 -3.72
N HIS A 67 19.69 0.00 -3.34
CA HIS A 67 20.48 -1.01 -2.62
C HIS A 67 20.41 -2.31 -3.40
N ASP A 68 21.58 -2.92 -3.64
CA ASP A 68 21.68 -4.22 -4.27
C ASP A 68 20.81 -5.25 -3.51
N ASN A 69 20.02 -6.01 -4.26
CA ASN A 69 19.41 -7.29 -3.87
C ASN A 69 18.11 -7.30 -3.05
N LEU A 70 17.33 -6.21 -2.95
CA LEU A 70 16.03 -6.25 -2.24
C LEU A 70 14.81 -5.86 -3.12
N PRO A 71 14.52 -6.61 -4.21
CA PRO A 71 13.45 -6.28 -5.16
C PRO A 71 12.05 -6.24 -4.54
N PHE A 72 11.84 -6.94 -3.43
CA PHE A 72 10.57 -7.00 -2.72
C PHE A 72 10.56 -6.22 -1.39
N LEU A 73 11.54 -5.33 -1.14
CA LEU A 73 11.56 -4.53 0.09
C LEU A 73 10.27 -3.72 0.30
N PRO A 74 9.77 -2.95 -0.69
CA PRO A 74 8.56 -2.14 -0.49
C PRO A 74 7.34 -3.02 -0.18
N VAL A 75 7.23 -4.17 -0.84
CA VAL A 75 6.14 -5.14 -0.59
C VAL A 75 6.26 -5.73 0.81
N THR A 76 7.48 -6.10 1.21
CA THR A 76 7.77 -6.66 2.54
C THR A 76 7.47 -5.66 3.65
N GLU A 77 7.84 -4.39 3.47
CA GLU A 77 7.50 -3.30 4.39
C GLU A 77 6.00 -3.09 4.50
N ALA A 78 5.31 -3.02 3.36
CA ALA A 78 3.86 -2.84 3.31
C ALA A 78 3.14 -3.97 4.06
N LEU A 79 3.50 -5.22 3.78
CA LEU A 79 2.88 -6.39 4.41
C LEU A 79 3.09 -6.42 5.93
N ARG A 80 4.23 -5.95 6.46
CA ARG A 80 4.44 -5.84 7.93
C ARG A 80 3.40 -4.95 8.64
N GLY A 81 2.66 -4.12 7.91
CA GLY A 81 1.55 -3.33 8.44
C GLY A 81 0.25 -4.11 8.70
N ILE A 82 0.22 -5.43 8.44
CA ILE A 82 -0.90 -6.32 8.82
C ILE A 82 -0.66 -6.87 10.22
N ASP A 83 -1.65 -6.72 11.10
CA ASP A 83 -1.60 -7.23 12.47
C ASP A 83 -2.84 -8.10 12.82
N LYS A 84 -2.94 -8.50 14.10
CA LYS A 84 -4.00 -9.41 14.58
C LYS A 84 -5.38 -8.74 14.70
N SER A 85 -5.43 -7.42 14.75
CA SER A 85 -6.66 -6.62 14.87
C SER A 85 -7.29 -6.30 13.51
N ASP A 86 -6.56 -6.51 12.42
CA ASP A 86 -7.07 -6.31 11.08
C ASP A 86 -8.22 -7.27 10.74
N ARG A 87 -9.17 -6.80 9.91
CA ARG A 87 -10.28 -7.60 9.35
C ARG A 87 -9.80 -8.93 8.75
N HIS A 88 -8.61 -8.92 8.17
CA HIS A 88 -7.96 -10.07 7.56
C HIS A 88 -6.56 -10.25 8.16
N PRO A 89 -6.43 -10.97 9.29
CA PRO A 89 -5.15 -11.17 9.95
C PRO A 89 -4.24 -12.09 9.13
N VAL A 90 -2.94 -12.10 9.45
CA VAL A 90 -1.92 -12.84 8.69
C VAL A 90 -2.29 -14.31 8.37
N PRO A 91 -2.78 -15.15 9.30
CA PRO A 91 -3.15 -16.53 8.97
C PRO A 91 -4.23 -16.61 7.88
N PHE A 92 -5.25 -15.74 7.95
CA PHE A 92 -6.34 -15.68 6.99
C PHE A 92 -5.85 -15.35 5.58
N VAL A 93 -4.88 -14.44 5.46
CA VAL A 93 -4.28 -14.02 4.19
C VAL A 93 -3.44 -15.14 3.61
N VAL A 94 -2.54 -15.73 4.41
CA VAL A 94 -1.61 -16.79 3.97
C VAL A 94 -2.37 -18.03 3.48
N GLU A 95 -3.45 -18.43 4.15
CA GLU A 95 -4.26 -19.60 3.76
C GLU A 95 -4.87 -19.47 2.36
N ARG A 96 -5.21 -18.24 1.94
CA ARG A 96 -5.82 -17.93 0.64
C ARG A 96 -4.80 -17.71 -0.47
N CYS A 97 -3.52 -17.60 -0.14
CA CYS A 97 -2.47 -17.47 -1.14
C CYS A 97 -2.24 -18.79 -1.90
N PRO A 98 -1.92 -18.74 -3.21
CA PRO A 98 -1.39 -19.88 -3.93
C PRO A 98 -0.17 -20.48 -3.21
N VAL A 99 0.04 -21.80 -3.34
CA VAL A 99 1.11 -22.49 -2.62
C VAL A 99 2.50 -21.90 -2.89
N GLN A 100 2.74 -21.44 -4.12
CA GLN A 100 3.98 -20.79 -4.55
C GLN A 100 4.19 -19.46 -3.80
N VAL A 101 3.13 -18.69 -3.58
CA VAL A 101 3.18 -17.42 -2.86
C VAL A 101 3.44 -17.66 -1.37
N ARG A 102 2.87 -18.71 -0.78
CA ARG A 102 3.10 -19.05 0.63
C ARG A 102 4.59 -19.29 0.93
N ALA A 103 5.29 -20.01 0.05
CA ALA A 103 6.72 -20.27 0.18
C ALA A 103 7.55 -18.98 0.08
N GLU A 104 7.18 -18.04 -0.80
CA GLU A 104 7.88 -16.76 -0.89
C GLU A 104 7.57 -15.84 0.29
N LEU A 105 6.33 -15.80 0.79
CA LEU A 105 5.97 -15.05 2.00
C LEU A 105 6.77 -15.54 3.22
N ALA A 106 6.99 -16.85 3.33
CA ALA A 106 7.85 -17.44 4.35
C ALA A 106 9.28 -16.87 4.32
N ARG A 107 9.82 -16.70 3.12
CA ARG A 107 11.17 -16.19 2.87
C ARG A 107 11.28 -14.70 3.11
N LEU A 108 10.30 -13.93 2.63
CA LEU A 108 10.29 -12.46 2.68
C LEU A 108 9.91 -11.92 4.07
N ILE A 109 9.02 -12.61 4.79
CA ILE A 109 8.52 -12.20 6.11
C ILE A 109 8.55 -13.37 7.09
N PRO A 110 9.75 -13.82 7.53
CA PRO A 110 9.86 -14.99 8.40
C PRO A 110 9.10 -14.87 9.72
N ALA A 111 8.87 -13.63 10.19
CA ALA A 111 8.10 -13.36 11.40
C ALA A 111 6.63 -13.83 11.32
N TRP A 112 6.05 -13.92 10.13
CA TRP A 112 4.66 -14.35 9.93
C TRP A 112 4.43 -15.85 10.14
N LEU A 113 5.50 -16.66 10.07
CA LEU A 113 5.42 -18.10 10.28
C LEU A 113 5.75 -18.53 11.71
N ARG A 114 6.29 -17.63 12.53
CA ARG A 114 6.60 -17.92 13.93
C ARG A 114 5.33 -17.75 14.74
N ARG A 115 4.81 -18.86 15.26
CA ARG A 115 3.63 -18.93 16.15
C ARG A 115 3.86 -18.16 17.45
#